data_AF-A0A7Y6A8K4-F1
#
_entry.id   AF-A0A7Y6A8K4-F1
#
_cell.length_a   1.000
_cell.length_b   1.000
_cell.length_c   1.000
_cell.angle_alpha   90.00
_cell.angle_beta   90.00
_cell.angle_gamma   90.00
#
_symmetry.space_group_name_H-M   'P 1'
#
loop_
_entity.id
_entity.type
_entity.pdbx_description
1 polymer ?
#
loop_
_entity_poly.entity_id
_entity_poly.type
_entity_poly.pdbx_seq_one_letter_code
_entity_poly.pdbx_strand_id
1 'polypeptide(L)'
;MRHVALPVGSLLLFLVLWQLLAASGTWSETLVPSPAKVWDAFVDVSTTHDGVRGYNGTTLVEHLGISLRRIALGAGIGIAAGVVFGLLMGTVGWVRSLFEPWITFLRTLPPLAYFSLLIIWLGINEEPKVTLLAVAAFPPVAVSTTAAVAAVPKSLIEAARALGAS
;
A
#
# COMPACT_ATOMS: atom_id res chain seq x y z
N MET A 1 -1.11 31.86 -18.84
CA MET A 1 0.20 32.15 -18.20
C MET A 1 0.16 32.08 -16.66
N ARG A 2 -0.81 32.71 -15.97
CA ARG A 2 -0.94 32.64 -14.49
C ARG A 2 -1.05 31.23 -13.89
N HIS A 3 -1.74 30.30 -14.57
CA HIS A 3 -1.93 28.93 -14.08
C HIS A 3 -0.67 28.06 -14.04
N VAL A 4 0.38 28.43 -14.78
CA VAL A 4 1.67 27.70 -14.81
C VAL A 4 2.75 28.45 -14.03
N ALA A 5 2.69 29.79 -14.03
CA ALA A 5 3.66 30.61 -13.31
C ALA A 5 3.60 30.42 -11.78
N LEU A 6 2.40 30.24 -11.21
CA LEU A 6 2.26 30.04 -9.76
C LEU A 6 2.85 28.69 -9.29
N PRO A 7 2.55 27.54 -9.92
CA PRO A 7 3.18 26.26 -9.55
C PRO A 7 4.70 26.23 -9.75
N VAL A 8 5.20 26.79 -10.86
CA VAL A 8 6.65 26.81 -11.12
C VAL A 8 7.35 27.74 -10.13
N GLY A 9 6.77 28.90 -9.86
CA GLY A 9 7.29 29.84 -8.85
C GLY A 9 7.34 29.23 -7.45
N SER A 10 6.31 28.48 -7.04
CA SER A 10 6.30 27.82 -5.73
C SER A 10 7.34 26.70 -5.64
N LEU A 11 7.55 25.93 -6.71
CA LEU A 11 8.59 24.90 -6.76
C LEU A 11 10.00 25.51 -6.66
N LEU A 12 10.26 26.57 -7.42
CA LEU A 12 11.54 27.28 -7.37
C LEU A 12 11.79 27.89 -5.99
N LEU A 13 10.77 28.52 -5.39
CA LEU A 13 10.87 29.05 -4.04
C LEU A 13 11.21 27.95 -3.04
N PHE A 14 10.55 26.79 -3.12
CA PHE A 14 10.85 25.63 -2.28
C PHE A 14 12.30 25.15 -2.45
N LEU A 15 12.79 24.99 -3.69
CA LEU A 15 14.17 24.55 -3.95
C LEU A 15 15.21 25.54 -3.42
N VAL A 16 14.95 26.84 -3.56
CA VAL A 16 15.82 27.90 -3.03
C VAL A 16 15.83 27.84 -1.50
N LEU A 17 14.67 27.74 -0.85
CA LEU A 17 14.59 27.64 0.61
C LEU A 17 15.30 26.37 1.12
N TRP A 18 15.12 25.23 0.44
CA TRP A 18 15.80 23.99 0.80
C TRP A 18 17.33 24.12 0.63
N GLN A 19 17.81 24.66 -0.49
CA GLN A 19 19.24 24.89 -0.70
C GLN A 19 19.83 25.82 0.37
N LEU A 20 19.11 26.89 0.74
CA LEU A 20 19.54 27.82 1.79
C LEU A 20 19.59 27.14 3.16
N LEU A 21 18.59 26.33 3.50
CA LEU A 21 18.58 25.57 4.75
C LEU A 21 19.71 24.53 4.80
N ALA A 22 19.95 23.80 3.72
CA ALA A 22 21.05 22.84 3.62
C ALA A 22 22.42 23.54 3.70
N ALA A 23 22.58 24.71 3.07
CA ALA A 23 23.81 25.48 3.10
C ALA A 23 24.05 26.23 4.43
N SER A 24 23.02 26.39 5.27
CA SER A 24 23.13 27.12 6.54
C SER A 24 24.04 26.44 7.57
N GLY A 25 24.38 25.16 7.39
CA GLY A 25 25.22 24.38 8.30
C GLY A 25 24.59 24.12 9.68
N THR A 26 23.32 24.49 9.88
CA THR A 26 22.62 24.33 11.16
C THR A 26 22.20 22.88 11.44
N TRP A 27 22.02 22.07 10.39
CA TRP A 27 21.66 20.65 10.46
C TRP A 27 22.76 19.79 9.84
N SER A 28 22.87 18.54 10.29
CA SER A 28 23.80 17.60 9.66
C SER A 28 23.35 17.29 8.23
N GLU A 29 24.31 17.10 7.31
CA GLU A 29 24.02 16.77 5.92
C GLU A 29 23.28 15.43 5.77
N THR A 30 23.36 14.55 6.76
CA THR A 30 22.58 13.31 6.82
C THR A 30 21.09 13.59 7.04
N LEU A 31 20.75 14.65 7.78
CA LEU A 31 19.36 15.03 8.05
C LEU A 31 18.81 15.97 6.98
N VAL A 32 19.63 16.92 6.49
CA VAL A 32 19.21 17.92 5.50
C VAL A 32 20.25 17.97 4.36
N PRO A 33 20.28 16.96 3.46
CA PRO A 33 21.14 16.99 2.29
C PRO A 33 20.68 18.10 1.33
N SER A 34 21.61 18.64 0.54
CA SER A 34 21.27 19.59 -0.52
C SER A 34 20.53 18.89 -1.67
N PRO A 35 19.67 19.61 -2.42
CA PRO A 35 19.02 19.09 -3.62
C PRO A 35 19.98 18.40 -4.60
N ALA A 36 21.20 18.95 -4.78
CA ALA A 36 22.23 18.35 -5.64
C ALA A 36 22.70 16.97 -5.10
N LYS A 37 22.97 16.86 -3.81
CA LYS A 37 23.35 15.58 -3.19
C LYS A 37 22.25 14.53 -3.29
N VAL A 38 20.99 14.93 -3.22
CA VAL A 38 19.83 14.04 -3.44
C VAL A 38 19.80 13.56 -4.89
N TRP A 39 20.08 14.44 -5.85
CA TRP A 39 20.19 14.07 -7.26
C TRP A 39 21.34 13.10 -7.53
N ASP A 40 22.51 13.35 -6.96
CA ASP A 40 23.67 12.46 -7.10
C ASP A 40 23.36 11.08 -6.51
N ALA A 41 22.80 11.02 -5.29
CA ALA A 41 22.36 9.77 -4.68
C ALA A 41 21.28 9.04 -5.51
N PHE A 42 20.39 9.78 -6.16
CA PHE A 42 19.41 9.19 -7.08
C PHE A 42 20.08 8.53 -8.28
N VAL A 43 21.08 9.18 -8.89
CA VAL A 43 21.85 8.62 -10.02
C VAL A 43 22.65 7.39 -9.57
N ASP A 44 23.34 7.48 -8.43
CA ASP A 44 24.16 6.40 -7.87
C ASP A 44 23.33 5.15 -7.60
N VAL A 45 22.16 5.29 -6.96
CA VAL A 45 21.30 4.15 -6.63
C VAL A 45 20.55 3.62 -7.87
N SER A 46 20.29 4.46 -8.87
CA SER A 46 19.56 4.06 -10.08
C SER A 46 20.43 3.40 -11.14
N THR A 47 21.74 3.64 -11.14
CA THR A 47 22.64 3.22 -12.22
C THR A 47 23.85 2.42 -11.71
N THR A 48 24.76 2.06 -12.60
CA THR A 48 26.11 1.61 -12.22
C THR A 48 27.05 2.79 -12.42
N HIS A 49 27.53 3.35 -11.30
CA HIS A 49 28.42 4.51 -11.29
C HIS A 49 29.70 4.13 -10.55
N ASP A 50 30.86 4.49 -11.10
CA ASP A 50 32.18 4.22 -10.51
C ASP A 50 32.44 2.76 -10.10
N GLY A 51 31.90 1.80 -10.88
CA GLY A 51 32.05 0.37 -10.61
C GLY A 51 31.14 -0.17 -9.49
N VAL A 52 30.32 0.68 -8.88
CA VAL A 52 29.31 0.32 -7.89
C VAL A 52 27.94 0.26 -8.57
N ARG A 53 27.25 -0.88 -8.45
CA ARG A 53 25.92 -1.09 -9.03
C ARG A 53 24.84 -0.76 -8.00
N GLY A 54 24.16 0.36 -8.17
CA GLY A 54 23.06 0.78 -7.32
C GLY A 54 23.43 0.81 -5.82
N TYR A 55 22.49 0.41 -4.98
CA TYR A 55 22.71 0.25 -3.54
C TYR A 55 22.81 -1.24 -3.20
N ASN A 56 23.90 -1.66 -2.55
CA ASN A 56 24.16 -3.08 -2.22
C ASN A 56 24.05 -4.02 -3.45
N GLY A 57 24.53 -3.57 -4.62
CA GLY A 57 24.50 -4.37 -5.86
C GLY A 57 23.15 -4.40 -6.58
N THR A 58 22.15 -3.67 -6.06
CA THR A 58 20.78 -3.66 -6.58
C THR A 58 20.36 -2.23 -6.94
N THR A 59 19.83 -2.06 -8.14
CA THR A 59 19.39 -0.74 -8.63
C THR A 59 18.05 -0.32 -8.03
N LEU A 60 17.76 0.98 -8.05
CA LEU A 60 16.50 1.54 -7.57
C LEU A 60 15.28 0.86 -8.21
N VAL A 61 15.35 0.60 -9.53
CA VAL A 61 14.27 -0.03 -10.29
C VAL A 61 14.04 -1.47 -9.84
N GLU A 62 15.09 -2.21 -9.51
CA GLU A 62 14.98 -3.58 -8.99
C GLU A 62 14.35 -3.59 -7.58
N HIS A 63 14.79 -2.68 -6.70
CA HIS A 63 14.18 -2.50 -5.38
C HIS A 63 12.69 -2.13 -5.47
N LEU A 64 12.35 -1.24 -6.41
CA LEU A 64 10.98 -0.86 -6.71
C LEU A 64 10.18 -2.07 -7.21
N GLY A 65 10.71 -2.83 -8.15
CA GLY A 65 10.07 -4.04 -8.69
C GLY A 65 9.80 -5.09 -7.61
N ILE A 66 10.75 -5.33 -6.71
CA ILE A 66 10.57 -6.23 -5.57
C ILE A 66 9.43 -5.73 -4.66
N SER A 67 9.41 -4.43 -4.36
CA SER A 67 8.39 -3.82 -3.50
C SER A 67 7.00 -3.87 -4.14
N LEU A 68 6.90 -3.54 -5.44
CA LEU A 68 5.65 -3.62 -6.20
C LEU A 68 5.15 -5.06 -6.31
N ARG A 69 6.04 -6.04 -6.52
CA ARG A 69 5.66 -7.47 -6.53
C ARG A 69 5.06 -7.90 -5.20
N ARG A 70 5.67 -7.51 -4.07
CA ARG A 70 5.14 -7.79 -2.72
C ARG A 70 3.74 -7.19 -2.54
N ILE A 71 3.57 -5.93 -2.95
CA ILE A 71 2.27 -5.23 -2.90
C ILE A 71 1.25 -5.95 -3.76
N ALA A 72 1.58 -6.27 -5.01
CA ALA A 72 0.66 -6.93 -5.93
C ALA A 72 0.22 -8.32 -5.43
N LEU A 73 1.16 -9.13 -4.92
CA LEU A 73 0.84 -10.45 -4.39
C LEU A 73 0.03 -10.36 -3.10
N GLY A 74 0.50 -9.58 -2.11
CA GLY A 74 -0.16 -9.45 -0.82
C GLY A 74 -1.54 -8.83 -0.95
N ALA A 75 -1.65 -7.67 -1.60
CA ALA A 75 -2.92 -7.03 -1.85
C ALA A 75 -3.84 -7.89 -2.72
N GLY A 76 -3.32 -8.56 -3.76
CA GLY A 76 -4.11 -9.45 -4.62
C GLY A 76 -4.75 -10.60 -3.84
N ILE A 77 -3.99 -11.26 -2.96
CA ILE A 77 -4.50 -12.33 -2.09
C ILE A 77 -5.53 -11.77 -1.10
N GLY A 78 -5.23 -10.65 -0.43
CA GLY A 78 -6.12 -10.02 0.53
C GLY A 78 -7.43 -9.53 -0.10
N ILE A 79 -7.36 -8.95 -1.29
CA ILE A 79 -8.52 -8.52 -2.07
C ILE A 79 -9.36 -9.72 -2.49
N ALA A 80 -8.74 -10.76 -3.07
CA ALA A 80 -9.47 -11.96 -3.50
C ALA A 80 -10.19 -12.62 -2.32
N ALA A 81 -9.51 -12.81 -1.19
CA ALA A 81 -10.11 -13.33 0.03
C ALA A 81 -11.21 -12.39 0.55
N GLY A 82 -10.96 -11.08 0.58
CA GLY A 82 -11.92 -10.08 1.04
C GLY A 82 -13.20 -10.09 0.20
N VAL A 83 -13.09 -10.20 -1.12
CA VAL A 83 -14.24 -10.31 -2.02
C VAL A 83 -15.01 -11.59 -1.75
N VAL A 84 -14.34 -12.74 -1.65
CA VAL A 84 -15.01 -14.02 -1.37
C VAL A 84 -15.77 -13.98 -0.04
N PHE A 85 -15.10 -13.58 1.04
CA PHE A 85 -15.75 -13.49 2.37
C PHE A 85 -16.82 -12.41 2.42
N GLY A 86 -16.59 -11.27 1.76
CA GLY A 86 -17.56 -10.18 1.68
C GLY A 86 -18.83 -10.57 0.93
N LEU A 87 -18.70 -11.31 -0.16
CA LEU A 87 -19.84 -11.89 -0.89
C LEU A 87 -20.62 -12.86 0.01
N LEU A 88 -19.92 -13.76 0.71
CA LEU A 88 -20.56 -14.73 1.61
C LEU A 88 -21.29 -14.05 2.78
N MET A 89 -20.67 -13.07 3.42
CA MET A 89 -21.31 -12.32 4.51
C MET A 89 -22.45 -11.42 4.02
N GLY A 90 -22.34 -10.86 2.82
CA GLY A 90 -23.39 -10.03 2.22
C GLY A 90 -24.64 -10.83 1.82
N THR A 91 -24.46 -12.11 1.45
CA THR A 91 -25.54 -12.99 0.99
C THR A 91 -26.12 -13.87 2.10
N VAL A 92 -25.28 -14.33 3.04
CA VAL A 92 -25.66 -15.32 4.06
C VAL A 92 -25.55 -14.72 5.47
N GLY A 93 -26.71 -14.44 6.07
CA GLY A 93 -26.80 -13.72 7.35
C GLY A 93 -26.04 -14.38 8.52
N TRP A 94 -26.04 -15.72 8.64
CA TRP A 94 -25.32 -16.40 9.73
C TRP A 94 -23.80 -16.32 9.55
N VAL A 95 -23.30 -16.33 8.30
CA VAL A 95 -21.88 -16.18 7.99
C VAL A 95 -21.42 -14.78 8.42
N ARG A 96 -22.24 -13.77 8.14
CA ARG A 96 -22.00 -12.41 8.64
C ARG A 96 -21.87 -12.39 10.16
N SER A 97 -22.85 -12.93 10.89
CA SER A 97 -22.81 -12.95 12.36
C SER A 97 -21.58 -13.67 12.93
N LEU A 98 -21.09 -14.71 12.23
CA LEU A 98 -19.91 -15.46 12.65
C LEU A 98 -18.60 -14.68 12.42
N PHE A 99 -18.42 -14.06 11.24
CA PHE A 99 -17.15 -13.46 10.83
C PHE A 99 -17.01 -11.97 11.17
N GLU A 100 -18.12 -11.24 11.34
CA GLU A 100 -18.12 -9.79 11.62
C GLU A 100 -17.29 -9.40 12.87
N PRO A 101 -17.34 -10.13 14.00
CA PRO A 101 -16.48 -9.85 15.15
C PRO A 101 -14.98 -10.01 14.85
N TRP A 102 -14.60 -11.07 14.14
CA TRP A 102 -13.20 -11.36 13.79
C TRP A 102 -12.63 -10.34 12.81
N ILE A 103 -13.42 -9.95 11.80
CA ILE A 103 -13.01 -8.92 10.83
C ILE A 103 -12.89 -7.55 11.51
N THR A 104 -13.80 -7.24 12.42
CA THR A 104 -13.73 -6.00 13.21
C THR A 104 -12.46 -5.98 14.05
N PHE A 105 -12.13 -7.08 14.74
CA PHE A 105 -10.89 -7.23 15.49
C PHE A 105 -9.65 -7.03 14.61
N LEU A 106 -9.60 -7.68 13.45
CA LEU A 106 -8.50 -7.53 12.49
C LEU A 106 -8.33 -6.09 11.99
N ARG A 107 -9.44 -5.36 11.82
CA ARG A 107 -9.42 -3.95 11.39
C ARG A 107 -8.94 -3.00 12.48
N THR A 108 -9.21 -3.32 13.75
CA THR A 108 -8.86 -2.42 14.87
C THR A 108 -7.38 -2.39 15.20
N LEU A 109 -6.66 -3.48 14.93
CA LEU A 109 -5.23 -3.55 15.20
C LEU A 109 -4.45 -2.97 14.00
N PRO A 110 -3.42 -2.16 14.24
CA PRO A 110 -2.52 -1.75 13.19
C PRO A 110 -1.88 -2.98 12.54
N PRO A 111 -1.84 -3.10 11.20
CA PRO A 111 -1.24 -4.26 10.56
C PRO A 111 0.18 -4.54 11.07
N LEU A 112 0.97 -3.48 11.30
CA LEU A 112 2.34 -3.58 11.80
C LEU A 112 2.46 -4.34 13.13
N ALA A 113 1.41 -4.35 13.96
CA ALA A 113 1.40 -5.10 15.23
C ALA A 113 1.49 -6.62 15.00
N TYR A 114 0.99 -7.12 13.88
CA TYR A 114 1.11 -8.53 13.51
C TYR A 114 2.49 -8.90 13.00
N PHE A 115 3.30 -7.93 12.59
CA PHE A 115 4.55 -8.22 11.89
C PHE A 115 5.51 -9.05 12.74
N SER A 116 5.63 -8.74 14.04
CA SER A 116 6.46 -9.53 14.96
C SER A 116 5.99 -10.98 15.07
N LEU A 117 4.67 -11.21 15.15
CA LEU A 117 4.11 -12.57 15.22
C LEU A 117 4.32 -13.33 13.91
N LEU A 118 4.09 -12.67 12.77
CA LEU A 118 4.30 -13.25 11.45
C LEU A 118 5.77 -13.62 11.23
N ILE A 119 6.72 -12.84 11.74
CA ILE A 119 8.14 -13.19 11.69
C ILE A 119 8.43 -14.46 12.51
N ILE A 120 7.86 -14.57 13.70
CA ILE A 120 8.04 -15.75 14.55
C ILE A 120 7.48 -17.01 13.88
N TRP A 121 6.35 -16.91 13.19
CA TRP A 121 5.69 -18.05 12.56
C TRP A 121 6.22 -18.39 11.16
N LEU A 122 6.50 -17.38 10.34
CA LEU A 122 6.85 -17.54 8.92
C LEU A 122 8.34 -17.29 8.63
N GLY A 123 9.12 -16.91 9.65
CA GLY A 123 10.54 -16.59 9.53
C GLY A 123 10.82 -15.13 9.16
N ILE A 124 12.08 -14.80 8.85
CA ILE A 124 12.52 -13.42 8.56
C ILE A 124 12.54 -13.08 7.06
N ASN A 125 12.06 -14.01 6.23
CA ASN A 125 12.12 -13.95 4.78
C ASN A 125 10.99 -13.06 4.19
N GLU A 126 10.48 -13.39 3.00
CA GLU A 126 9.52 -12.57 2.25
C GLU A 126 8.06 -12.84 2.65
N GLU A 127 7.80 -14.05 3.14
CA GLU A 127 6.47 -14.54 3.50
C GLU A 127 5.75 -13.66 4.54
N PRO A 128 6.41 -13.19 5.64
CA PRO A 128 5.75 -12.28 6.59
C PRO A 128 5.34 -10.96 5.95
N LYS A 129 6.16 -10.42 5.04
CA LYS A 129 5.89 -9.12 4.39
C LYS A 129 4.67 -9.21 3.48
N VAL A 130 4.57 -10.29 2.69
CA VAL A 130 3.44 -10.54 1.80
C VAL A 130 2.17 -10.87 2.60
N THR A 131 2.29 -11.70 3.64
CA THR A 131 1.15 -12.07 4.50
C THR A 131 0.60 -10.86 5.25
N LEU A 132 1.48 -10.00 5.74
CA LEU A 132 1.11 -8.73 6.38
C LEU A 132 0.26 -7.86 5.45
N LEU A 133 0.67 -7.72 4.19
CA LEU A 133 -0.07 -6.94 3.19
C LEU A 133 -1.44 -7.58 2.87
N ALA A 134 -1.52 -8.91 2.80
CA ALA A 134 -2.78 -9.62 2.61
C ALA A 134 -3.75 -9.41 3.78
N VAL A 135 -3.27 -9.56 5.01
CA VAL A 135 -4.06 -9.32 6.23
C VAL A 135 -4.47 -7.84 6.34
N ALA A 136 -3.63 -6.90 5.92
CA ALA A 136 -3.97 -5.48 5.91
C ALA A 136 -5.09 -5.15 4.90
N ALA A 137 -5.04 -5.76 3.70
CA ALA A 137 -6.01 -5.50 2.64
C ALA A 137 -7.35 -6.23 2.87
N PHE A 138 -7.34 -7.39 3.54
CA PHE A 138 -8.52 -8.24 3.69
C PHE A 138 -9.73 -7.58 4.39
N PRO A 139 -9.62 -7.01 5.62
CA PRO A 139 -10.76 -6.47 6.34
C PRO A 139 -11.52 -5.34 5.63
N PRO A 140 -10.87 -4.28 5.10
CA PRO A 140 -11.60 -3.22 4.42
C PRO A 140 -12.30 -3.73 3.17
N VAL A 141 -11.65 -4.62 2.39
CA VAL A 141 -12.28 -5.20 1.19
C VAL A 141 -13.47 -6.08 1.54
N ALA A 142 -13.35 -6.91 2.58
CA ALA A 142 -14.46 -7.75 3.05
C ALA A 142 -15.65 -6.92 3.50
N VAL A 143 -15.42 -5.88 4.32
CA VAL A 143 -16.49 -4.99 4.80
C VAL A 143 -17.14 -4.21 3.66
N SER A 144 -16.34 -3.61 2.77
CA SER A 144 -16.86 -2.87 1.61
C SER A 144 -17.66 -3.76 0.68
N THR A 145 -17.21 -5.00 0.44
CA THR A 145 -17.93 -5.97 -0.41
C THR A 145 -19.24 -6.39 0.26
N THR A 146 -19.24 -6.72 1.56
CA THR A 146 -20.47 -7.02 2.31
C THR A 146 -21.48 -5.89 2.22
N ALA A 147 -21.03 -4.64 2.41
CA ALA A 147 -21.88 -3.46 2.32
C ALA A 147 -22.46 -3.27 0.91
N ALA A 148 -21.64 -3.46 -0.12
CA ALA A 148 -22.07 -3.36 -1.52
C ALA A 148 -23.13 -4.40 -1.86
N VAL A 149 -22.95 -5.66 -1.44
CA VAL A 149 -23.92 -6.74 -1.64
C VAL A 149 -25.23 -6.45 -0.92
N ALA A 150 -25.17 -6.01 0.34
CA ALA A 150 -26.36 -5.67 1.11
C ALA A 150 -27.14 -4.47 0.56
N ALA A 151 -26.48 -3.58 -0.20
CA ALA A 151 -27.07 -2.40 -0.80
C ALA A 151 -27.77 -2.67 -2.16
N VAL A 152 -27.69 -3.89 -2.70
CA VAL A 152 -28.31 -4.23 -3.98
C VAL A 152 -29.85 -4.08 -3.89
N PRO A 153 -30.50 -3.32 -4.80
CA PRO A 153 -31.95 -3.17 -4.82
C PRO A 153 -32.67 -4.53 -4.96
N LYS A 154 -33.73 -4.74 -4.17
CA LYS A 154 -34.54 -5.96 -4.21
C LYS A 154 -35.10 -6.26 -5.60
N SER A 155 -35.44 -5.22 -6.38
CA SER A 155 -35.95 -5.37 -7.75
C SER A 155 -34.98 -6.07 -8.68
N LEU A 156 -33.66 -5.86 -8.53
CA LEU A 156 -32.65 -6.56 -9.33
C LEU A 156 -32.55 -8.04 -8.94
N ILE A 157 -32.71 -8.36 -7.66
CA ILE A 157 -32.72 -9.73 -7.17
C ILE A 157 -33.97 -10.47 -7.68
N GLU A 158 -35.15 -9.84 -7.61
CA GLU A 158 -36.41 -10.38 -8.12
C GLU A 158 -36.37 -10.60 -9.63
N ALA A 159 -35.82 -9.64 -10.39
CA ALA A 159 -35.63 -9.78 -11.83
C ALA A 159 -34.68 -10.94 -12.18
N ALA A 160 -33.57 -11.10 -11.46
CA ALA A 160 -32.66 -12.23 -11.65
C ALA A 160 -33.35 -13.58 -11.39
N ARG A 161 -34.16 -13.67 -10.32
CA ARG A 161 -34.95 -14.87 -10.02
C ARG A 161 -36.00 -15.17 -11.08
N ALA A 162 -36.67 -14.14 -11.62
CA ALA A 162 -37.62 -14.30 -12.72
C ALA A 162 -36.98 -14.83 -14.01
N LEU A 163 -35.67 -14.57 -14.21
CA LEU A 163 -34.88 -15.09 -15.32
C LEU A 163 -34.24 -16.47 -15.03
N GLY A 164 -34.54 -17.09 -13.87
CA GLY A 164 -34.09 -18.45 -13.53
C GLY A 164 -32.86 -18.55 -12.63
N ALA A 165 -32.38 -17.43 -12.05
CA ALA A 165 -31.36 -17.50 -11.01
C ALA A 165 -31.93 -18.04 -9.68
N SER A 166 -31.19 -18.92 -9.01
CA SER A 166 -31.55 -19.54 -7.72
C SER A 166 -30.83 -18.91 -6.53
#